data_AF-A0A426TTE1-F1
#
_entry.id   AF-A0A426TTE1-F1
#
_cell.length_a   1.000
_cell.length_b   1.000
_cell.length_c   1.000
_cell.angle_alpha   90.00
_cell.angle_beta   90.00
_cell.angle_gamma   90.00
#
_symmetry.space_group_name_H-M   'P 1'
#
loop_
_entity.id
_entity.type
_entity.pdbx_description
1 polymer ?
#
loop_
_entity_poly.entity_id
_entity_poly.type
_entity_poly.pdbx_seq_one_letter_code
_entity_poly.pdbx_strand_id
1 'polypeptide(L)'
;MKFRLIHAFALILFTLLMLVGGAFGAQPGFVLQAADGHVRQFLARFYALEQHEQAAYRWSAGEAAIFLYGFEGQPALVRLRLAGPREPGAPGALVTLSTQQQTLAQLQTSEHWRDFALLVPTQATGETALVLRSDPFRAPGDPRELGVALQSVGAVALGNMPLQPIRALYLLMLPLLAWLLLVRLGVAPRWALGMGLLVAVLMGLAAAQPTAAGYWLPTLAWPWWPGLPLALLSIWPQLSAGQQRVATWRRSHPWLGMFSLAVAFGALLLMRLGLSPALGLSLLIGGVWFFLMAPAKAHWHAVDSAHHSSLATRHYYLALLLIFALALGLRLVNLDGQPAGLWRDEARHGLQALQIWHDRTYRPIYVVEGADLPALLFYLMAPVVGLLGAEIWSVRLVSAVAGALTPLALAWAAAPILGRRGALTAAALLAWASWSLSMSRWAFPATLDHLLTLTAVGVVWRVGRRTEEQKNRRTEEQGNRGTEEQKNRRTEEQGNRGTEEQQNSRTAEQQNSRTAEQQNSRTAEQQNSRTAEQQNSRTAEQQNSRTAEQQNSRTAEQQNSRTAE
;
A
#
# COMPACT_ATOMS: atom_id res chain seq x y z
N MET A 1 -26.08 -16.36 -3.15
CA MET A 1 -25.11 -17.43 -2.82
C MET A 1 -24.89 -18.39 -3.98
N LYS A 2 -25.95 -18.97 -4.59
CA LYS A 2 -25.86 -19.92 -5.72
C LYS A 2 -25.00 -19.45 -6.90
N PHE A 3 -25.14 -18.20 -7.34
CA PHE A 3 -24.37 -17.66 -8.46
C PHE A 3 -22.85 -17.65 -8.21
N ARG A 4 -22.41 -17.31 -6.98
CA ARG A 4 -20.98 -17.25 -6.63
C ARG A 4 -20.35 -18.64 -6.58
N LEU A 5 -21.11 -19.65 -6.15
CA LEU A 5 -20.63 -21.03 -6.11
C LEU A 5 -20.39 -21.57 -7.53
N ILE A 6 -21.30 -21.27 -8.46
CA ILE A 6 -21.17 -21.63 -9.88
C ILE A 6 -19.94 -20.97 -10.50
N HIS A 7 -19.72 -19.67 -10.24
CA HIS A 7 -18.55 -18.94 -10.76
C HIS A 7 -17.24 -19.49 -10.20
N ALA A 8 -17.19 -19.79 -8.89
CA ALA A 8 -16.03 -20.40 -8.27
C ALA A 8 -15.72 -21.77 -8.89
N PHE A 9 -16.74 -22.62 -9.06
CA PHE A 9 -16.56 -23.94 -9.65
C PHE A 9 -16.10 -23.88 -11.11
N ALA A 10 -16.74 -23.03 -11.92
CA ALA A 10 -16.34 -22.81 -13.32
C ALA A 10 -14.90 -22.29 -13.42
N LEU A 11 -14.52 -21.35 -12.54
CA LEU A 11 -13.17 -20.80 -12.51
C LEU A 11 -12.13 -21.84 -12.07
N ILE A 12 -12.44 -22.70 -11.08
CA ILE A 12 -11.58 -23.82 -10.69
C ILE A 12 -11.37 -24.76 -11.87
N LEU A 13 -12.46 -25.21 -12.52
CA LEU A 13 -12.39 -26.15 -13.64
C LEU A 13 -11.59 -25.57 -14.81
N PHE A 14 -11.85 -24.31 -15.17
CA PHE A 14 -11.12 -23.61 -16.22
C PHE A 14 -9.63 -23.45 -15.87
N THR A 15 -9.31 -23.07 -14.63
CA THR A 15 -7.93 -22.94 -14.18
C THR A 15 -7.20 -24.28 -14.22
N LEU A 16 -7.84 -25.36 -13.74
CA LEU A 16 -7.26 -26.70 -13.82
C LEU A 16 -6.98 -27.10 -15.27
N LEU A 17 -7.89 -26.82 -16.20
CA LEU A 17 -7.68 -27.08 -17.63
C LEU A 17 -6.48 -26.29 -18.19
N MET A 18 -6.36 -25.00 -17.84
CA MET A 18 -5.22 -24.17 -18.25
C MET A 18 -3.90 -24.67 -17.65
N LEU A 19 -3.90 -25.07 -16.38
CA LEU A 19 -2.72 -25.62 -15.71
C LEU A 19 -2.28 -26.94 -16.32
N VAL A 20 -3.23 -27.85 -16.59
CA VAL A 20 -2.94 -29.12 -17.25
C VAL A 20 -2.39 -28.88 -18.66
N GLY A 21 -3.05 -28.01 -19.44
CA GLY A 21 -2.58 -27.64 -20.78
C GLY A 21 -1.17 -27.05 -20.79
N GLY A 22 -0.87 -26.15 -19.84
CA GLY A 22 0.47 -25.60 -19.67
C GLY A 22 1.49 -26.65 -19.26
N ALA A 23 1.14 -27.51 -18.30
CA ALA A 23 2.02 -28.56 -17.80
C ALA A 23 2.43 -29.57 -18.88
N PHE A 24 1.55 -29.93 -19.82
CA PHE A 24 1.87 -30.87 -20.90
C PHE A 24 3.01 -30.38 -21.83
N GLY A 25 3.24 -29.07 -21.92
CA GLY A 25 4.33 -28.48 -22.69
C GLY A 25 5.52 -27.99 -21.85
N ALA A 26 5.48 -28.20 -20.53
CA ALA A 26 6.48 -27.64 -19.63
C ALA A 26 7.81 -28.40 -19.72
N GLN A 27 8.91 -27.67 -19.94
CA GLN A 27 10.26 -28.21 -19.81
C GLN A 27 11.03 -27.41 -18.74
N PRO A 28 10.96 -27.82 -17.46
CA PRO A 28 11.75 -27.20 -16.40
C PRO A 28 13.23 -27.46 -16.63
N GLY A 29 13.94 -26.39 -16.99
CA GLY A 29 15.36 -26.43 -17.24
C GLY A 29 15.88 -25.13 -17.83
N PHE A 30 17.17 -24.91 -17.68
CA PHE A 30 17.86 -23.79 -18.33
C PHE A 30 19.31 -24.15 -18.58
N VAL A 31 19.90 -23.48 -19.57
CA VAL A 31 21.34 -23.43 -19.80
C VAL A 31 21.67 -21.98 -20.09
N LEU A 32 22.47 -21.36 -19.23
CA LEU A 32 22.81 -19.95 -19.29
C LEU A 32 24.33 -19.79 -19.30
N GLN A 33 24.80 -18.95 -20.20
CA GLN A 33 26.18 -18.49 -20.26
C GLN A 33 26.36 -17.27 -19.36
N ALA A 34 27.57 -17.07 -18.85
CA ALA A 34 27.90 -15.91 -18.04
C ALA A 34 27.66 -14.56 -18.77
N ALA A 35 27.74 -14.59 -20.10
CA ALA A 35 27.47 -13.45 -20.97
C ALA A 35 25.97 -13.14 -21.15
N ASP A 36 25.07 -14.10 -20.89
CA ASP A 36 23.64 -13.90 -21.13
C ASP A 36 23.07 -12.81 -20.21
N GLY A 37 22.29 -11.88 -20.75
CA GLY A 37 21.71 -10.79 -19.96
C GLY A 37 20.85 -11.27 -18.78
N HIS A 38 20.08 -12.34 -19.00
CA HIS A 38 19.18 -12.90 -18.00
C HIS A 38 19.89 -13.74 -16.93
N VAL A 39 21.17 -14.12 -17.09
CA VAL A 39 21.88 -14.93 -16.08
C VAL A 39 21.95 -14.22 -14.73
N ARG A 40 21.96 -12.89 -14.71
CA ARG A 40 21.97 -12.08 -13.49
C ARG A 40 20.78 -12.35 -12.58
N GLN A 41 19.64 -12.78 -13.13
CA GLN A 41 18.46 -13.14 -12.35
C GLN A 41 18.72 -14.37 -11.47
N PHE A 42 19.64 -15.24 -11.89
CA PHE A 42 19.96 -16.51 -11.24
C PHE A 42 21.19 -16.40 -10.32
N LEU A 43 21.95 -15.29 -10.40
CA LEU A 43 23.25 -15.16 -9.75
C LEU A 43 23.22 -14.12 -8.64
N ALA A 44 23.58 -14.53 -7.42
CA ALA A 44 23.78 -13.64 -6.27
C ALA A 44 25.26 -13.53 -5.92
N ARG A 45 25.75 -12.30 -5.72
CA ARG A 45 27.15 -12.01 -5.37
C ARG A 45 28.18 -12.50 -6.41
N PHE A 46 27.85 -12.27 -7.68
CA PHE A 46 28.79 -12.36 -8.80
C PHE A 46 29.16 -10.97 -9.29
N TYR A 47 30.42 -10.79 -9.65
CA TYR A 47 30.94 -9.54 -10.21
C TYR A 47 30.49 -9.34 -11.67
N ALA A 48 30.92 -8.21 -12.25
CA ALA A 48 30.65 -7.86 -13.63
C ALA A 48 31.17 -8.94 -14.61
N LEU A 49 30.63 -8.90 -15.83
CA LEU A 49 31.07 -9.80 -16.91
C LEU A 49 32.52 -9.44 -17.25
N GLU A 50 33.36 -10.46 -17.33
CA GLU A 50 34.72 -10.36 -17.83
C GLU A 50 34.89 -11.26 -19.04
N GLN A 51 35.78 -10.87 -19.93
CA GLN A 51 36.05 -11.59 -21.17
C GLN A 51 37.55 -11.68 -21.35
N HIS A 52 38.05 -12.90 -21.46
CA HIS A 52 39.41 -13.20 -21.89
C HIS A 52 39.33 -13.97 -23.20
N GLU A 53 40.39 -13.95 -24.02
CA GLU A 53 40.46 -14.34 -25.44
C GLU A 53 39.65 -15.59 -25.90
N GLN A 54 39.27 -16.50 -25.00
CA GLN A 54 38.53 -17.74 -25.30
C GLN A 54 37.25 -17.95 -24.45
N ALA A 55 36.93 -17.10 -23.48
CA ALA A 55 35.76 -17.28 -22.61
C ALA A 55 35.26 -15.96 -21.98
N ALA A 56 33.93 -15.82 -21.95
CA ALA A 56 33.25 -14.85 -21.12
C ALA A 56 32.85 -15.52 -19.79
N TYR A 57 33.12 -14.86 -18.66
CA TYR A 57 32.91 -15.42 -17.33
C TYR A 57 32.57 -14.35 -16.30
N ARG A 58 32.10 -14.80 -15.13
CA ARG A 58 31.87 -13.93 -13.96
C ARG A 58 32.55 -14.52 -12.75
N TRP A 59 33.31 -13.70 -12.06
CA TRP A 59 33.83 -14.06 -10.74
C TRP A 59 32.71 -14.06 -9.70
N SER A 60 32.68 -15.08 -8.85
CA SER A 60 31.91 -15.07 -7.61
C SER A 60 32.65 -14.29 -6.52
N ALA A 61 31.95 -13.82 -5.49
CA ALA A 61 32.57 -13.55 -4.20
C ALA A 61 32.93 -14.87 -3.49
N GLY A 62 33.62 -14.80 -2.34
CA GLY A 62 33.94 -15.98 -1.52
C GLY A 62 32.71 -16.77 -1.05
N GLU A 63 31.55 -16.10 -0.96
CA GLU A 63 30.25 -16.75 -0.83
C GLU A 63 29.28 -16.16 -1.86
N ALA A 64 28.75 -17.02 -2.72
CA ALA A 64 27.83 -16.66 -3.79
C ALA A 64 26.72 -17.70 -3.93
N ALA A 65 25.65 -17.37 -4.63
CA ALA A 65 24.51 -18.28 -4.80
C ALA A 65 24.01 -18.32 -6.24
N ILE A 66 23.57 -19.50 -6.65
CA ILE A 66 22.86 -19.74 -7.90
C ILE A 66 21.43 -20.18 -7.54
N PHE A 67 20.43 -19.44 -8.01
CA PHE A 67 19.02 -19.75 -7.76
C PHE A 67 18.47 -20.74 -8.80
N LEU A 68 17.72 -21.72 -8.32
CA LEU A 68 17.07 -22.75 -9.15
C LEU A 68 15.57 -22.49 -9.21
N TYR A 69 15.14 -21.70 -10.19
CA TYR A 69 13.72 -21.36 -10.39
C TYR A 69 12.96 -22.43 -11.18
N GLY A 70 11.75 -22.77 -10.74
CA GLY A 70 10.88 -23.73 -11.42
C GLY A 70 11.17 -25.20 -11.10
N PHE A 71 12.00 -25.47 -10.08
CA PHE A 71 12.38 -26.82 -9.65
C PHE A 71 11.70 -27.23 -8.34
N GLU A 72 10.64 -26.53 -7.90
CA GLU A 72 10.11 -26.68 -6.55
C GLU A 72 9.64 -28.11 -6.24
N GLY A 73 10.33 -28.79 -5.31
CA GLY A 73 10.00 -30.16 -4.89
C GLY A 73 10.49 -31.25 -5.85
N GLN A 74 11.31 -30.90 -6.85
CA GLN A 74 11.98 -31.85 -7.74
C GLN A 74 13.50 -31.69 -7.71
N PRO A 75 14.26 -32.78 -7.45
CA PRO A 75 15.71 -32.75 -7.57
C PRO A 75 16.15 -32.25 -8.95
N ALA A 76 17.17 -31.39 -8.96
CA ALA A 76 17.75 -30.83 -10.17
C ALA A 76 19.14 -31.45 -10.42
N LEU A 77 19.42 -31.82 -11.66
CA LEU A 77 20.78 -32.06 -12.11
C LEU A 77 21.39 -30.72 -12.55
N VAL A 78 22.25 -30.15 -11.72
CA VAL A 78 22.92 -28.88 -11.98
C VAL A 78 24.29 -29.14 -12.61
N ARG A 79 24.56 -28.49 -13.73
CA ARG A 79 25.85 -28.49 -14.42
C ARG A 79 26.50 -27.13 -14.31
N LEU A 80 27.73 -27.09 -13.81
CA LEU A 80 28.50 -25.87 -13.61
C LEU A 80 29.82 -25.98 -14.36
N ARG A 81 30.17 -24.95 -15.12
CA ARG A 81 31.50 -24.83 -15.72
C ARG A 81 32.30 -23.77 -14.98
N LEU A 82 33.24 -24.23 -14.16
CA LEU A 82 33.97 -23.40 -13.20
C LEU A 82 35.49 -23.47 -13.43
N ALA A 83 36.17 -22.38 -13.12
CA ALA A 83 37.61 -22.31 -12.92
C ALA A 83 37.90 -21.58 -11.60
N GLY A 84 38.96 -21.97 -10.92
CA GLY A 84 39.36 -21.33 -9.66
C GLY A 84 40.87 -21.20 -9.59
N PRO A 85 41.48 -20.39 -10.46
CA PRO A 85 42.91 -20.17 -10.44
C PRO A 85 43.31 -19.57 -9.09
N ARG A 86 44.48 -20.01 -8.62
CA ARG A 86 45.14 -19.58 -7.37
C ARG A 86 46.57 -19.19 -7.69
N GLU A 87 47.33 -18.82 -6.66
CA GLU A 87 48.76 -18.55 -6.82
C GLU A 87 49.49 -19.73 -7.49
N PRO A 88 50.52 -19.47 -8.31
CA PRO A 88 51.24 -20.53 -9.01
C PRO A 88 51.73 -21.62 -8.06
N GLY A 89 51.38 -22.88 -8.33
CA GLY A 89 51.75 -24.04 -7.51
C GLY A 89 50.78 -24.36 -6.36
N ALA A 90 49.80 -23.50 -6.06
CA ALA A 90 48.72 -23.82 -5.13
C ALA A 90 47.66 -24.72 -5.79
N PRO A 91 46.99 -25.61 -5.04
CA PRO A 91 45.78 -26.26 -5.54
C PRO A 91 44.72 -25.20 -5.87
N GLY A 92 43.83 -25.47 -6.82
CA GLY A 92 42.74 -24.55 -7.15
C GLY A 92 41.81 -24.26 -5.96
N ALA A 93 40.79 -23.43 -6.18
CA ALA A 93 39.80 -23.17 -5.13
C ALA A 93 39.08 -24.46 -4.69
N LEU A 94 39.03 -24.72 -3.38
CA LEU A 94 38.10 -25.69 -2.80
C LEU A 94 36.74 -25.01 -2.67
N VAL A 95 35.73 -25.56 -3.34
CA VAL A 95 34.36 -25.03 -3.35
C VAL A 95 33.45 -25.96 -2.57
N THR A 96 32.95 -25.47 -1.44
CA THR A 96 31.87 -26.13 -0.71
C THR A 96 30.53 -25.72 -1.29
N LEU A 97 29.78 -26.69 -1.77
CA LEU A 97 28.44 -26.51 -2.29
C LEU A 97 27.42 -26.92 -1.24
N SER A 98 26.46 -26.05 -0.98
CA SER A 98 25.41 -26.30 0.01
C SER A 98 24.07 -25.77 -0.46
N THR A 99 23.01 -26.33 0.09
CA THR A 99 21.69 -25.71 0.11
C THR A 99 21.38 -25.30 1.55
N GLN A 100 20.30 -24.56 1.78
CA GLN A 100 19.91 -24.10 3.13
C GLN A 100 19.79 -25.23 4.17
N GLN A 101 19.65 -26.48 3.74
CA GLN A 101 19.36 -27.64 4.59
C GLN A 101 20.58 -28.52 4.85
N GLN A 102 21.60 -28.49 3.97
CA GLN A 102 22.77 -29.37 4.08
C GLN A 102 23.91 -28.99 3.13
N THR A 103 25.13 -29.41 3.47
CA THR A 103 26.27 -29.42 2.54
C THR A 103 26.11 -30.58 1.57
N LEU A 104 26.20 -30.31 0.27
CA LEU A 104 26.02 -31.30 -0.79
C LEU A 104 27.33 -31.94 -1.22
N ALA A 105 28.36 -31.14 -1.44
CA ALA A 105 29.64 -31.60 -1.98
C ALA A 105 30.76 -30.60 -1.69
N GLN A 106 32.00 -31.08 -1.72
CA GLN A 106 33.19 -30.26 -1.83
C GLN A 106 33.88 -30.57 -3.15
N LEU A 107 34.15 -29.55 -3.95
CA LEU A 107 34.73 -29.67 -5.27
C LEU A 107 36.07 -28.96 -5.32
N GLN A 108 37.10 -29.65 -5.77
CA GLN A 108 38.40 -29.05 -6.03
C GLN A 108 38.42 -28.52 -7.47
N THR A 109 38.51 -27.19 -7.64
CA THR A 109 38.66 -26.57 -8.96
C THR A 109 40.12 -26.59 -9.43
N SER A 110 40.36 -26.15 -10.67
CA SER A 110 41.69 -25.96 -11.25
C SER A 110 41.84 -24.59 -11.90
N GLU A 111 43.05 -24.28 -12.33
CA GLU A 111 43.36 -23.11 -13.17
C GLU A 111 42.55 -23.14 -14.49
N HIS A 112 42.38 -24.33 -15.07
CA HIS A 112 41.58 -24.53 -16.27
C HIS A 112 40.10 -24.80 -15.94
N TRP A 113 39.23 -24.52 -16.93
CA TRP A 113 37.80 -24.80 -16.90
C TRP A 113 37.51 -26.29 -16.67
N ARG A 114 36.64 -26.59 -15.72
CA ARG A 114 36.10 -27.92 -15.47
C ARG A 114 34.58 -27.91 -15.43
N ASP A 115 33.99 -28.96 -15.96
CA ASP A 115 32.56 -29.21 -15.89
C ASP A 115 32.25 -30.09 -14.67
N PHE A 116 31.34 -29.61 -13.82
CA PHE A 116 30.85 -30.30 -12.63
C PHE A 116 29.36 -30.60 -12.80
N ALA A 117 28.94 -31.81 -12.45
CA ALA A 117 27.54 -32.22 -12.45
C ALA A 117 27.13 -32.67 -11.05
N LEU A 118 26.05 -32.08 -10.52
CA LEU A 118 25.64 -32.23 -9.13
C LEU A 118 24.14 -32.50 -9.05
N LEU A 119 23.77 -33.42 -8.17
CA LEU A 119 22.38 -33.63 -7.80
C LEU A 119 22.02 -32.67 -6.67
N VAL A 120 21.11 -31.74 -6.93
CA VAL A 120 20.70 -30.71 -5.98
C VAL A 120 19.26 -30.96 -5.55
N PRO A 121 19.00 -31.29 -4.27
CA PRO A 121 17.64 -31.34 -3.74
C PRO A 121 17.06 -29.93 -3.68
N THR A 122 15.79 -29.79 -4.02
CA THR A 122 15.09 -28.51 -4.02
C THR A 122 13.94 -28.51 -3.01
N GLN A 123 13.60 -27.31 -2.55
CA GLN A 123 12.49 -27.11 -1.64
C GLN A 123 11.16 -27.12 -2.41
N ALA A 124 10.10 -27.62 -1.78
CA ALA A 124 8.76 -27.62 -2.38
C ALA A 124 8.08 -26.23 -2.37
N THR A 125 8.62 -25.29 -1.62
CA THR A 125 8.20 -23.89 -1.53
C THR A 125 9.44 -23.01 -1.37
N GLY A 126 9.35 -21.77 -1.80
CA GLY A 126 10.44 -20.81 -1.78
C GLY A 126 11.44 -21.05 -2.91
N GLU A 127 12.51 -20.28 -2.85
CA GLU A 127 13.60 -20.38 -3.83
C GLU A 127 14.66 -21.35 -3.31
N THR A 128 15.14 -22.23 -4.18
CA THR A 128 16.30 -23.07 -3.86
C THR A 128 17.56 -22.36 -4.32
N ALA A 129 18.40 -21.96 -3.37
CA ALA A 129 19.72 -21.41 -3.63
C ALA A 129 20.79 -22.49 -3.47
N LEU A 130 21.55 -22.74 -4.54
CA LEU A 130 22.80 -23.48 -4.49
C LEU A 130 23.91 -22.49 -4.09
N VAL A 131 24.35 -22.57 -2.85
CA VAL A 131 25.38 -21.69 -2.30
C VAL A 131 26.76 -22.27 -2.57
N LEU A 132 27.61 -21.47 -3.18
CA LEU A 132 29.02 -21.74 -3.44
C LEU A 132 29.85 -20.97 -2.41
N ARG A 133 30.61 -21.69 -1.59
CA ARG A 133 31.58 -21.12 -0.66
C ARG A 133 32.98 -21.56 -1.07
N SER A 134 33.88 -20.59 -1.25
CA SER A 134 35.29 -20.84 -1.54
C SER A 134 36.14 -19.87 -0.76
N ASP A 135 37.38 -20.25 -0.49
CA ASP A 135 38.33 -19.33 0.13
C ASP A 135 38.47 -18.05 -0.73
N PRO A 136 38.54 -16.86 -0.12
CA PRO A 136 38.73 -15.63 -0.86
C PRO A 136 40.12 -15.60 -1.48
N PHE A 137 40.21 -15.13 -2.72
CA PHE A 137 41.43 -14.94 -3.48
C PHE A 137 41.49 -13.51 -4.00
N ARG A 138 42.63 -12.85 -3.83
CA ARG A 138 42.89 -11.54 -4.41
C ARG A 138 43.94 -11.70 -5.49
N ALA A 139 43.52 -11.56 -6.74
CA ALA A 139 44.46 -11.60 -7.84
C ALA A 139 45.41 -10.38 -7.75
N PRO A 140 46.69 -10.51 -8.14
CA PRO A 140 47.61 -9.37 -8.15
C PRO A 140 47.05 -8.21 -8.97
N GLY A 141 46.93 -7.03 -8.36
CA GLY A 141 46.37 -5.84 -9.00
C GLY A 141 44.83 -5.75 -9.00
N ASP A 142 44.12 -6.76 -8.47
CA ASP A 142 42.67 -6.73 -8.31
C ASP A 142 42.29 -6.47 -6.84
N PRO A 143 41.58 -5.38 -6.52
CA PRO A 143 41.19 -5.08 -5.15
C PRO A 143 40.05 -5.97 -4.63
N ARG A 144 39.39 -6.76 -5.48
CA ARG A 144 38.22 -7.57 -5.14
C ARG A 144 38.62 -8.87 -4.43
N GLU A 145 37.74 -9.36 -3.57
CA GLU A 145 37.81 -10.73 -3.06
C GLU A 145 37.05 -11.67 -3.99
N LEU A 146 37.81 -12.45 -4.75
CA LEU A 146 37.33 -13.38 -5.77
C LEU A 146 37.18 -14.78 -5.18
N GLY A 147 36.09 -15.46 -5.52
CA GLY A 147 35.88 -16.87 -5.22
C GLY A 147 36.33 -17.74 -6.38
N VAL A 148 35.37 -18.11 -7.23
CA VAL A 148 35.56 -18.89 -8.46
C VAL A 148 34.97 -18.19 -9.68
N ALA A 149 35.56 -18.45 -10.84
CA ALA A 149 35.05 -17.98 -12.12
C ALA A 149 33.99 -18.96 -12.65
N LEU A 150 32.83 -18.43 -13.02
CA LEU A 150 31.72 -19.16 -13.63
C LEU A 150 31.61 -18.80 -15.12
N GLN A 151 31.68 -19.79 -15.99
CA GLN A 151 31.45 -19.62 -17.43
C GLN A 151 30.01 -19.95 -17.82
N SER A 152 29.47 -21.05 -17.32
CA SER A 152 28.10 -21.47 -17.63
C SER A 152 27.47 -22.24 -16.48
N VAL A 153 26.16 -22.13 -16.40
CA VAL A 153 25.31 -22.89 -15.48
C VAL A 153 24.12 -23.43 -16.23
N GLY A 154 23.81 -24.70 -16.01
CA GLY A 154 22.57 -25.30 -16.47
C GLY A 154 21.95 -26.16 -15.39
N ALA A 155 20.63 -26.33 -15.47
CA ALA A 155 19.89 -27.22 -14.58
C ALA A 155 18.78 -27.91 -15.38
N VAL A 156 18.55 -29.19 -15.08
CA VAL A 156 17.46 -29.99 -15.65
C VAL A 156 16.75 -30.72 -14.52
N ALA A 157 15.41 -30.70 -14.52
CA ALA A 157 14.63 -31.38 -13.49
C ALA A 157 14.66 -32.90 -13.74
N LEU A 158 14.77 -33.67 -12.67
CA LEU A 158 14.80 -35.13 -12.74
C LEU A 158 13.45 -35.79 -12.43
N GLY A 159 12.44 -35.00 -12.03
CA GLY A 159 11.12 -35.50 -11.71
C GLY A 159 10.24 -35.65 -12.95
N ASN A 160 9.40 -36.69 -12.97
CA ASN A 160 8.50 -36.98 -14.08
C ASN A 160 7.16 -36.22 -14.02
N MET A 161 6.88 -35.51 -12.92
CA MET A 161 5.65 -34.73 -12.80
C MET A 161 5.83 -33.35 -13.43
N PRO A 162 5.06 -33.00 -14.47
CA PRO A 162 5.23 -31.72 -15.17
C PRO A 162 4.82 -30.50 -14.32
N LEU A 163 3.93 -30.69 -13.34
CA LEU A 163 3.54 -29.66 -12.39
C LEU A 163 3.42 -30.25 -10.99
N GLN A 164 4.16 -29.68 -10.04
CA GLN A 164 4.20 -30.18 -8.67
C GLN A 164 2.94 -29.82 -7.89
N PRO A 165 2.44 -30.68 -6.95
CA PRO A 165 1.16 -30.46 -6.29
C PRO A 165 1.05 -29.12 -5.56
N ILE A 166 2.11 -28.71 -4.85
CA ILE A 166 2.14 -27.44 -4.13
C ILE A 166 2.13 -26.26 -5.11
N ARG A 167 2.90 -26.33 -6.20
CA ARG A 167 2.88 -25.34 -7.28
C ARG A 167 1.50 -25.25 -7.94
N ALA A 168 0.87 -26.38 -8.23
CA ALA A 168 -0.46 -26.44 -8.81
C ALA A 168 -1.50 -25.77 -7.90
N LEU A 169 -1.48 -26.07 -6.60
CA LEU A 169 -2.38 -25.46 -5.62
C LEU A 169 -2.14 -23.94 -5.52
N TYR A 170 -0.87 -23.53 -5.49
CA TYR A 170 -0.48 -22.12 -5.46
C TYR A 170 -1.04 -21.36 -6.68
N LEU A 171 -0.81 -21.88 -7.89
CA LEU A 171 -1.30 -21.27 -9.13
C LEU A 171 -2.83 -21.30 -9.22
N LEU A 172 -3.48 -22.37 -8.75
CA LEU A 172 -4.94 -22.51 -8.75
C LEU A 172 -5.62 -21.42 -7.89
N MET A 173 -4.99 -21.03 -6.79
CA MET A 173 -5.57 -20.08 -5.86
C MET A 173 -5.51 -18.62 -6.31
N LEU A 174 -4.58 -18.25 -7.18
CA LEU A 174 -4.41 -16.85 -7.61
C LEU A 174 -5.62 -16.31 -8.42
N PRO A 175 -6.18 -17.05 -9.40
CA PRO A 175 -7.42 -16.67 -10.08
C PRO A 175 -8.60 -16.52 -9.12
N LEU A 176 -8.73 -17.46 -8.17
CA LEU A 176 -9.78 -17.44 -7.15
C LEU A 176 -9.65 -16.21 -6.25
N LEU A 177 -8.43 -15.89 -5.82
CA LEU A 177 -8.14 -14.73 -4.99
C LEU A 177 -8.47 -13.43 -5.73
N ALA A 178 -8.02 -13.29 -6.98
CA ALA A 178 -8.30 -12.12 -7.81
C ALA A 178 -9.82 -11.92 -8.03
N TRP A 179 -10.52 -12.99 -8.42
CA TRP A 179 -11.97 -12.98 -8.59
C TRP A 179 -12.69 -12.59 -7.30
N LEU A 180 -12.38 -13.25 -6.19
CA LEU A 180 -13.06 -13.04 -4.92
C LEU A 180 -12.80 -11.64 -4.37
N LEU A 181 -11.57 -11.14 -4.49
CA LEU A 181 -11.21 -9.77 -4.11
C LEU A 181 -12.05 -8.75 -4.87
N LEU A 182 -12.16 -8.86 -6.19
CA LEU A 182 -12.99 -7.95 -6.99
C LEU A 182 -14.47 -8.03 -6.62
N VAL A 183 -14.98 -9.23 -6.36
CA VAL A 183 -16.35 -9.41 -5.83
C VAL A 183 -16.52 -8.70 -4.49
N ARG A 184 -15.50 -8.67 -3.62
CA ARG A 184 -15.54 -7.95 -2.33
C ARG A 184 -15.45 -6.44 -2.49
N LEU A 185 -14.75 -5.95 -3.51
CA LEU A 185 -14.67 -4.54 -3.85
C LEU A 185 -15.91 -4.01 -4.58
N GLY A 186 -16.93 -4.84 -4.79
CA GLY A 186 -18.20 -4.43 -5.41
C GLY A 186 -18.14 -4.36 -6.95
N VAL A 187 -17.10 -4.92 -7.58
CA VAL A 187 -16.99 -4.99 -9.03
C VAL A 187 -18.08 -5.90 -9.59
N ALA A 188 -18.66 -5.53 -10.74
CA ALA A 188 -19.74 -6.29 -11.35
C ALA A 188 -19.30 -7.75 -11.62
N PRO A 189 -20.15 -8.77 -11.36
CA PRO A 189 -19.75 -10.18 -11.40
C PRO A 189 -19.08 -10.63 -12.70
N ARG A 190 -19.54 -10.11 -13.84
CA ARG A 190 -18.96 -10.41 -15.17
C ARG A 190 -17.50 -9.97 -15.31
N TRP A 191 -17.16 -8.80 -14.77
CA TRP A 191 -15.79 -8.26 -14.83
C TRP A 191 -14.88 -8.95 -13.83
N ALA A 192 -15.39 -9.26 -12.63
CA ALA A 192 -14.66 -10.05 -11.67
C ALA A 192 -14.34 -11.45 -12.22
N LEU A 193 -15.32 -12.11 -12.87
CA LEU A 193 -15.10 -13.41 -13.50
C LEU A 193 -14.11 -13.30 -14.67
N GLY A 194 -14.27 -12.29 -15.53
CA GLY A 194 -13.36 -12.05 -16.65
C GLY A 194 -11.90 -11.89 -16.19
N MET A 195 -11.68 -11.13 -15.11
CA MET A 195 -10.35 -11.03 -14.51
C MET A 195 -9.86 -12.38 -13.96
N GLY A 196 -10.71 -13.13 -13.26
CA GLY A 196 -10.37 -14.47 -12.80
C GLY A 196 -9.93 -15.38 -13.95
N LEU A 197 -10.68 -15.42 -15.04
CA LEU A 197 -10.35 -16.20 -16.24
C LEU A 197 -9.04 -15.73 -16.91
N LEU A 198 -8.81 -14.41 -16.99
CA LEU A 198 -7.56 -13.85 -17.49
C LEU A 198 -6.37 -14.32 -16.64
N VAL A 199 -6.48 -14.21 -15.32
CA VAL A 199 -5.43 -14.70 -14.40
C VAL A 199 -5.26 -16.21 -14.55
N ALA A 200 -6.33 -16.99 -14.76
CA ALA A 200 -6.23 -18.42 -14.99
C ALA A 200 -5.44 -18.77 -16.27
N VAL A 201 -5.62 -18.02 -17.36
CA VAL A 201 -4.80 -18.16 -18.58
C VAL A 201 -3.33 -17.84 -18.28
N LEU A 202 -3.06 -16.75 -17.56
CA LEU A 202 -1.69 -16.39 -17.15
C LEU A 202 -1.06 -17.49 -16.28
N MET A 203 -1.84 -18.15 -15.41
CA MET A 203 -1.36 -19.27 -14.60
C MET A 203 -1.08 -20.52 -15.44
N GLY A 204 -1.86 -20.77 -16.49
CA GLY A 204 -1.56 -21.80 -17.48
C GLY A 204 -0.23 -21.53 -18.21
N LEU A 205 0.02 -20.28 -18.63
CA LEU A 205 1.31 -19.87 -19.21
C LEU A 205 2.46 -20.00 -18.20
N ALA A 206 2.22 -19.66 -16.94
CA ALA A 206 3.19 -19.84 -15.87
C ALA A 206 3.52 -21.33 -15.62
N ALA A 207 2.54 -22.22 -15.78
CA ALA A 207 2.76 -23.67 -15.72
C ALA A 207 3.56 -24.18 -16.94
N ALA A 208 3.38 -23.57 -18.12
CA ALA A 208 4.14 -23.92 -19.34
C ALA A 208 5.61 -23.46 -19.29
N GLN A 209 5.91 -22.37 -18.58
CA GLN A 209 7.26 -21.81 -18.46
C GLN A 209 7.71 -21.76 -16.99
N PRO A 210 7.93 -22.93 -16.36
CA PRO A 210 8.15 -23.02 -14.91
C PRO A 210 9.39 -22.23 -14.45
N THR A 211 10.48 -22.20 -15.22
CA THR A 211 11.71 -21.49 -14.85
C THR A 211 11.52 -19.97 -14.85
N ALA A 212 10.91 -19.40 -15.90
CA ALA A 212 10.63 -17.98 -15.96
C ALA A 212 9.57 -17.56 -14.93
N ALA A 213 8.52 -18.38 -14.77
CA ALA A 213 7.48 -18.16 -13.79
C ALA A 213 7.98 -18.29 -12.34
N GLY A 214 8.98 -19.14 -12.09
CA GLY A 214 9.57 -19.30 -10.76
C GLY A 214 10.27 -18.04 -10.27
N TYR A 215 10.89 -17.28 -11.18
CA TYR A 215 11.53 -15.99 -10.86
C TYR A 215 10.49 -14.90 -10.54
N TRP A 216 9.49 -14.71 -11.42
CA TRP A 216 8.50 -13.63 -11.25
C TRP A 216 7.42 -13.95 -10.21
N LEU A 217 7.15 -15.23 -10.02
CA LEU A 217 6.06 -15.72 -9.21
C LEU A 217 6.57 -16.92 -8.39
N PRO A 218 7.47 -16.71 -7.41
CA PRO A 218 8.01 -17.79 -6.59
C PRO A 218 6.88 -18.45 -5.77
N THR A 219 6.98 -19.77 -5.60
CA THR A 219 6.00 -20.52 -4.80
C THR A 219 6.16 -20.19 -3.32
N LEU A 220 5.47 -19.17 -2.83
CA LEU A 220 5.59 -18.77 -1.42
C LEU A 220 5.13 -19.88 -0.47
N ALA A 221 5.66 -19.85 0.75
CA ALA A 221 5.37 -20.86 1.76
C ALA A 221 3.87 -20.96 2.04
N TRP A 222 3.33 -22.15 1.79
CA TRP A 222 1.97 -22.52 2.15
C TRP A 222 1.82 -22.61 3.69
N PRO A 223 0.70 -22.18 4.28
CA PRO A 223 -0.54 -21.66 3.68
C PRO A 223 -0.64 -20.13 3.61
N TRP A 224 0.42 -19.39 3.96
CA TRP A 224 0.33 -17.95 4.23
C TRP A 224 0.00 -17.11 2.99
N TRP A 225 0.46 -17.53 1.80
CA TRP A 225 0.11 -16.88 0.54
C TRP A 225 0.00 -17.92 -0.59
N PRO A 226 -1.02 -17.84 -1.48
CA PRO A 226 -2.23 -17.01 -1.41
C PRO A 226 -3.35 -17.60 -0.52
N GLY A 227 -3.10 -18.74 0.15
CA GLY A 227 -4.10 -19.50 0.89
C GLY A 227 -4.81 -18.74 2.01
N LEU A 228 -4.06 -18.11 2.92
CA LEU A 228 -4.63 -17.34 4.02
C LEU A 228 -5.48 -16.15 3.54
N PRO A 229 -5.02 -15.28 2.61
CA PRO A 229 -5.87 -14.23 2.04
C PRO A 229 -7.17 -14.76 1.43
N LEU A 230 -7.09 -15.86 0.66
CA LEU A 230 -8.26 -16.46 0.04
C LEU A 230 -9.23 -17.00 1.10
N ALA A 231 -8.72 -17.67 2.14
CA ALA A 231 -9.51 -18.16 3.26
C ALA A 231 -10.19 -17.01 4.00
N LEU A 232 -9.44 -15.96 4.37
CA LEU A 232 -9.94 -14.77 5.06
C LEU A 232 -11.03 -14.07 4.25
N LEU A 233 -10.81 -13.85 2.95
CA LEU A 233 -11.82 -13.28 2.06
C LEU A 233 -13.04 -14.18 1.93
N SER A 234 -12.88 -15.49 1.96
CA SER A 234 -13.98 -16.45 1.87
C SER A 234 -14.89 -16.39 3.10
N ILE A 235 -14.28 -16.39 4.30
CA ILE A 235 -15.00 -16.36 5.58
C ILE A 235 -15.34 -14.93 6.07
N TRP A 236 -14.89 -13.90 5.36
CA TRP A 236 -15.14 -12.49 5.72
C TRP A 236 -16.61 -12.16 6.04
N PRO A 237 -17.64 -12.66 5.32
CA PRO A 237 -19.03 -12.40 5.65
C PRO A 237 -19.39 -12.92 7.05
N GLN A 238 -18.97 -14.14 7.37
CA GLN A 238 -19.20 -14.78 8.67
C GLN A 238 -18.45 -14.04 9.77
N LEU A 239 -17.19 -13.68 9.52
CA LEU A 239 -16.40 -12.86 10.42
C LEU A 239 -17.10 -11.51 10.65
N SER A 240 -17.47 -10.78 9.61
CA SER A 240 -18.13 -9.47 9.71
C SER A 240 -19.48 -9.55 10.44
N ALA A 241 -20.27 -10.60 10.22
CA ALA A 241 -21.52 -10.83 10.92
C ALA A 241 -21.29 -11.15 12.40
N GLY A 242 -20.31 -12.00 12.71
CA GLY A 242 -19.88 -12.27 14.08
C GLY A 242 -19.39 -11.01 14.78
N GLN A 243 -18.58 -10.21 14.09
CA GLN A 243 -18.10 -8.91 14.56
C GLN A 243 -19.26 -7.96 14.87
N GLN A 244 -20.28 -7.88 14.02
CA GLN A 244 -21.47 -7.07 14.27
C GLN A 244 -22.25 -7.54 15.52
N ARG A 245 -22.40 -8.86 15.72
CA ARG A 245 -23.06 -9.41 16.92
C ARG A 245 -22.29 -9.05 18.20
N VAL A 246 -20.98 -9.27 18.20
CA VAL A 246 -20.10 -8.91 19.32
C VAL A 246 -20.16 -7.41 19.58
N ALA A 247 -20.11 -6.59 18.52
CA ALA A 247 -20.23 -5.14 18.62
C ALA A 247 -21.57 -4.71 19.25
N THR A 248 -22.69 -5.33 18.85
CA THR A 248 -24.01 -5.05 19.44
C THR A 248 -24.12 -5.49 20.90
N TRP A 249 -23.60 -6.67 21.25
CA TRP A 249 -23.60 -7.16 22.63
C TRP A 249 -22.68 -6.32 23.54
N ARG A 250 -21.53 -5.90 23.03
CA ARG A 250 -20.61 -5.01 23.74
C ARG A 250 -21.25 -3.65 24.03
N ARG A 251 -22.19 -3.15 23.19
CA ARG A 251 -22.91 -1.89 23.47
C ARG A 251 -23.70 -1.93 24.77
N SER A 252 -24.24 -3.07 25.17
CA SER A 252 -24.94 -3.19 26.46
C SER A 252 -23.98 -3.36 27.65
N HIS A 253 -22.68 -3.50 27.42
CA HIS A 253 -21.66 -3.75 28.45
C HIS A 253 -20.39 -2.89 28.23
N PRO A 254 -20.47 -1.54 28.33
CA PRO A 254 -19.37 -0.64 28.03
C PRO A 254 -18.13 -0.87 28.92
N TRP A 255 -18.33 -1.33 30.16
CA TRP A 255 -17.26 -1.67 31.09
C TRP A 255 -16.34 -2.77 30.57
N LEU A 256 -16.85 -3.72 29.78
CA LEU A 256 -16.04 -4.80 29.18
C LEU A 256 -15.02 -4.25 28.17
N GLY A 257 -15.34 -3.15 27.48
CA GLY A 257 -14.37 -2.49 26.60
C GLY A 257 -13.22 -1.86 27.38
N MET A 258 -13.53 -1.16 28.48
CA MET A 258 -12.48 -0.58 29.34
C MET A 258 -11.67 -1.67 30.03
N PHE A 259 -12.31 -2.76 30.45
CA PHE A 259 -11.65 -3.94 30.99
C PHE A 259 -10.72 -4.58 29.95
N SER A 260 -11.14 -4.75 28.70
CA SER A 260 -10.28 -5.30 27.65
C SER A 260 -9.08 -4.42 27.33
N LEU A 261 -9.26 -3.09 27.40
CA LEU A 261 -8.17 -2.14 27.27
C LEU A 261 -7.21 -2.21 28.46
N ALA A 262 -7.72 -2.34 29.69
CA ALA A 262 -6.91 -2.56 30.89
C ALA A 262 -6.12 -3.88 30.81
N VAL A 263 -6.73 -4.95 30.29
CA VAL A 263 -6.05 -6.22 30.00
C VAL A 263 -4.94 -6.02 28.97
N ALA A 264 -5.17 -5.23 27.91
CA ALA A 264 -4.16 -4.93 26.91
C ALA A 264 -2.96 -4.16 27.48
N PHE A 265 -3.20 -3.15 28.33
CA PHE A 265 -2.12 -2.43 29.04
C PHE A 265 -1.43 -3.32 30.08
N GLY A 266 -2.19 -4.13 30.82
CA GLY A 266 -1.65 -5.10 31.77
C GLY A 266 -0.76 -6.13 31.09
N ALA A 267 -1.12 -6.58 29.88
CA ALA A 267 -0.28 -7.48 29.08
C ALA A 267 1.07 -6.86 28.72
N LEU A 268 1.13 -5.56 28.40
CA LEU A 268 2.40 -4.86 28.16
C LEU A 268 3.30 -4.87 29.40
N LEU A 269 2.72 -4.64 30.58
CA LEU A 269 3.46 -4.69 31.85
C LEU A 269 3.91 -6.12 32.17
N LEU A 270 3.02 -7.10 32.05
CA LEU A 270 3.30 -8.50 32.36
C LEU A 270 4.37 -9.08 31.42
N MET A 271 4.43 -8.69 30.15
CA MET A 271 5.55 -9.07 29.26
C MET A 271 6.89 -8.56 29.78
N ARG A 272 6.95 -7.37 30.38
CA ARG A 272 8.17 -6.88 31.05
C ARG A 272 8.52 -7.66 32.31
N LEU A 273 7.53 -8.30 32.93
CA LEU A 273 7.67 -9.15 34.11
C LEU A 273 7.82 -10.64 33.76
N GLY A 274 8.04 -10.99 32.49
CA GLY A 274 8.34 -12.37 32.06
C GLY A 274 7.16 -13.17 31.49
N LEU A 275 5.99 -12.56 31.26
CA LEU A 275 4.92 -13.21 30.50
C LEU A 275 5.41 -13.54 29.09
N SER A 276 5.02 -14.71 28.57
CA SER A 276 5.44 -15.12 27.23
C SER A 276 5.01 -14.08 26.18
N PRO A 277 5.89 -13.69 25.24
CA PRO A 277 5.55 -12.68 24.22
C PRO A 277 4.31 -13.07 23.41
N ALA A 278 4.14 -14.36 23.11
CA ALA A 278 2.98 -14.86 22.38
C ALA A 278 1.66 -14.58 23.12
N LEU A 279 1.59 -14.90 24.42
CA LEU A 279 0.40 -14.66 25.23
C LEU A 279 0.18 -13.16 25.45
N GLY A 280 1.24 -12.41 25.75
CA GLY A 280 1.16 -10.96 25.95
C GLY A 280 0.70 -10.22 24.71
N LEU A 281 1.24 -10.54 23.53
CA LEU A 281 0.79 -9.97 22.25
C LEU A 281 -0.65 -10.38 21.93
N SER A 282 -1.04 -11.62 22.23
CA SER A 282 -2.42 -12.09 22.01
C SER A 282 -3.43 -11.32 22.86
N LEU A 283 -3.12 -11.08 24.14
CA LEU A 283 -3.94 -10.27 25.05
C LEU A 283 -3.97 -8.79 24.63
N LEU A 284 -2.83 -8.24 24.19
CA LEU A 284 -2.74 -6.89 23.66
C LEU A 284 -3.62 -6.71 22.42
N ILE A 285 -3.43 -7.54 21.40
CA ILE A 285 -4.16 -7.47 20.13
C ILE A 285 -5.64 -7.74 20.37
N GLY A 286 -5.99 -8.79 21.10
CA GLY A 286 -7.37 -9.15 21.41
C GLY A 286 -8.08 -8.08 22.25
N GLY A 287 -7.40 -7.53 23.25
CA GLY A 287 -7.94 -6.49 24.13
C GLY A 287 -8.16 -5.16 23.41
N VAL A 288 -7.20 -4.72 22.59
CA VAL A 288 -7.33 -3.54 21.72
C VAL A 288 -8.42 -3.77 20.67
N TRP A 289 -8.42 -4.92 20.01
CA TRP A 289 -9.42 -5.26 19.00
C TRP A 289 -10.83 -5.23 19.60
N PHE A 290 -11.07 -5.90 20.74
CA PHE A 290 -12.37 -5.90 21.43
C PHE A 290 -12.79 -4.49 21.86
N PHE A 291 -11.85 -3.67 22.34
CA PHE A 291 -12.11 -2.26 22.65
C PHE A 291 -12.59 -1.50 21.41
N LEU A 292 -11.92 -1.69 20.27
CA LEU A 292 -12.22 -1.05 18.99
C LEU A 292 -13.47 -1.60 18.28
N MET A 293 -14.00 -2.77 18.65
CA MET A 293 -15.25 -3.33 18.08
C MET A 293 -16.51 -2.53 18.41
N ALA A 294 -16.38 -1.43 19.15
CA ALA A 294 -17.37 -0.37 19.12
C ALA A 294 -17.71 0.02 17.68
N PRO A 295 -18.98 0.01 17.25
CA PRO A 295 -19.32 0.67 16.01
C PRO A 295 -18.96 2.14 16.16
N ALA A 296 -18.02 2.61 15.34
CA ALA A 296 -17.60 4.00 15.21
C ALA A 296 -18.82 4.94 15.31
N LYS A 297 -19.92 4.65 14.60
CA LYS A 297 -21.13 5.49 14.63
C LYS A 297 -21.77 5.67 16.01
N ALA A 298 -21.70 4.69 16.92
CA ALA A 298 -22.32 4.81 18.24
C ALA A 298 -21.44 5.52 19.27
N HIS A 299 -20.10 5.41 19.17
CA HIS A 299 -19.20 6.23 19.99
C HIS A 299 -19.10 7.65 19.43
N TRP A 300 -19.08 7.87 18.11
CA TRP A 300 -19.00 9.21 17.54
C TRP A 300 -20.30 10.00 17.71
N HIS A 301 -21.49 9.38 17.58
CA HIS A 301 -22.73 10.09 17.87
C HIS A 301 -23.01 10.25 19.37
N ALA A 302 -22.59 9.32 20.25
CA ALA A 302 -22.67 9.53 21.70
C ALA A 302 -21.65 10.57 22.20
N VAL A 303 -20.48 10.69 21.55
CA VAL A 303 -19.53 11.79 21.79
C VAL A 303 -20.03 13.11 21.19
N ASP A 304 -20.68 13.10 20.03
CA ASP A 304 -21.32 14.29 19.44
C ASP A 304 -22.49 14.78 20.29
N SER A 305 -23.30 13.88 20.86
CA SER A 305 -24.50 14.24 21.62
C SER A 305 -24.26 14.45 23.12
N ALA A 306 -23.26 13.81 23.74
CA ALA A 306 -22.94 14.01 25.15
C ALA A 306 -21.88 15.11 25.40
N HIS A 307 -21.11 15.52 24.39
CA HIS A 307 -20.02 16.50 24.54
C HIS A 307 -20.03 17.59 23.46
N HIS A 308 -21.15 18.32 23.35
CA HIS A 308 -21.20 19.66 22.76
C HIS A 308 -20.45 20.74 23.57
N SER A 309 -19.38 20.39 24.26
CA SER A 309 -18.34 21.37 24.56
C SER A 309 -17.42 21.43 23.33
N SER A 310 -17.91 22.08 22.26
CA SER A 310 -17.06 22.37 21.10
C SER A 310 -15.85 23.14 21.63
N LEU A 311 -14.67 22.52 21.57
CA LEU A 311 -13.45 23.22 21.93
C LEU A 311 -13.36 24.38 20.94
N ALA A 312 -13.50 25.62 21.44
CA ALA A 312 -13.54 26.78 20.57
C ALA A 312 -12.32 26.74 19.67
N THR A 313 -12.51 27.09 18.39
CA THR A 313 -11.48 26.93 17.36
C THR A 313 -10.14 27.55 17.78
N ARG A 314 -10.19 28.69 18.47
CA ARG A 314 -9.01 29.33 19.09
C ARG A 314 -8.28 28.43 20.09
N HIS A 315 -8.99 27.81 21.03
CA HIS A 315 -8.41 26.91 22.03
C HIS A 315 -7.82 25.64 21.39
N TYR A 316 -8.42 25.14 20.31
CA TYR A 316 -7.88 24.00 19.56
C TYR A 316 -6.52 24.31 18.95
N TYR A 317 -6.41 25.42 18.22
CA TYR A 317 -5.14 25.82 17.61
C TYR A 317 -4.10 26.25 18.64
N LEU A 318 -4.52 26.88 19.75
CA LEU A 318 -3.62 27.17 20.86
C LEU A 318 -3.05 25.90 21.48
N ALA A 319 -3.89 24.89 21.74
CA ALA A 319 -3.44 23.60 22.26
C ALA A 319 -2.49 22.89 21.28
N LEU A 320 -2.78 22.92 19.97
CA LEU A 320 -1.87 22.38 18.95
C LEU A 320 -0.53 23.11 18.93
N LEU A 321 -0.54 24.44 19.05
CA LEU A 321 0.69 25.24 19.11
C LEU A 321 1.52 24.85 20.33
N LEU A 322 0.89 24.67 21.50
CA LEU A 322 1.56 24.23 22.72
C LEU A 322 2.13 22.81 22.59
N ILE A 323 1.37 21.88 22.01
CA ILE A 323 1.82 20.52 21.74
C ILE A 323 3.03 20.53 20.78
N PHE A 324 2.97 21.34 19.71
CA PHE A 324 4.08 21.49 18.77
C PHE A 324 5.31 22.11 19.44
N ALA A 325 5.13 23.17 20.23
CA ALA A 325 6.22 23.80 20.96
C ALA A 325 6.90 22.81 21.93
N LEU A 326 6.12 22.01 22.65
CA LEU A 326 6.63 20.92 23.49
C LEU A 326 7.37 19.86 22.66
N ALA A 327 6.76 19.39 21.57
CA ALA A 327 7.35 18.37 20.70
C ALA A 327 8.68 18.83 20.09
N LEU A 328 8.75 20.10 19.68
CA LEU A 328 9.93 20.74 19.13
C LEU A 328 11.00 20.93 20.21
N GLY A 329 10.65 21.48 21.37
CA GLY A 329 11.57 21.67 22.49
C GLY A 329 12.22 20.36 22.93
N LEU A 330 11.42 19.31 23.14
CA LEU A 330 11.92 17.98 23.51
C LEU A 330 12.88 17.39 22.47
N ARG A 331 12.78 17.78 21.20
CA ARG A 331 13.62 17.26 20.11
C ARG A 331 14.84 18.12 19.84
N LEU A 332 14.81 19.42 20.14
CA LEU A 332 15.92 20.34 19.89
C LEU A 332 16.85 20.54 21.08
N VAL A 333 16.37 20.33 22.32
CA VAL A 333 17.23 20.47 23.52
C VAL A 333 18.39 19.47 23.46
N ASN A 334 19.61 19.98 23.57
CA ASN A 334 20.87 19.21 23.55
C ASN A 334 20.97 18.25 22.36
N LEU A 335 20.68 18.72 21.15
CA LEU A 335 20.70 17.86 19.95
C LEU A 335 22.11 17.35 19.59
N ASP A 336 23.15 18.10 19.96
CA ASP A 336 24.55 17.69 19.83
C ASP A 336 24.93 16.56 20.78
N GLY A 337 24.55 16.66 22.06
CA GLY A 337 24.94 15.70 23.08
C GLY A 337 23.96 14.53 23.23
N GLN A 338 22.74 14.63 22.70
CA GLN A 338 21.70 13.63 22.84
C GLN A 338 20.99 13.34 21.50
N PRO A 339 20.95 12.08 21.06
CA PRO A 339 21.52 10.89 21.70
C PRO A 339 23.06 10.92 21.71
N ALA A 340 23.66 10.22 22.67
CA ALA A 340 25.11 10.27 22.91
C ALA A 340 25.90 9.71 21.71
N GLY A 341 26.93 10.46 21.29
CA GLY A 341 27.76 10.13 20.13
C GLY A 341 27.05 10.36 18.79
N LEU A 342 27.74 10.09 17.70
CA LEU A 342 27.20 10.13 16.34
C LEU A 342 27.16 8.71 15.78
N TRP A 343 25.98 8.22 15.44
CA TRP A 343 25.85 6.88 14.87
C TRP A 343 26.44 6.85 13.45
N ARG A 344 27.07 5.73 13.04
CA ARG A 344 27.78 5.62 11.75
C ARG A 344 26.92 6.03 10.54
N ASP A 345 25.64 5.69 10.58
CA ASP A 345 24.67 5.97 9.55
C ASP A 345 24.30 7.46 9.54
N GLU A 346 24.21 8.14 10.70
CA GLU A 346 24.03 9.60 10.75
C GLU A 346 25.21 10.34 10.10
N ALA A 347 26.45 9.88 10.38
CA ALA A 347 27.65 10.43 9.76
C ALA A 347 27.62 10.25 8.23
N ARG A 348 27.26 9.05 7.75
CA ARG A 348 27.09 8.77 6.32
C ARG A 348 26.04 9.68 5.69
N HIS A 349 24.90 9.88 6.34
CA HIS A 349 23.85 10.77 5.83
C HIS A 349 24.32 12.23 5.76
N GLY A 350 25.08 12.70 6.75
CA GLY A 350 25.72 14.02 6.73
C GLY A 350 26.70 14.19 5.56
N LEU A 351 27.54 13.17 5.30
CA LEU A 351 28.47 13.18 4.16
C LEU A 351 27.72 13.18 2.82
N GLN A 352 26.64 12.42 2.68
CA GLN A 352 25.80 12.44 1.48
C GLN A 352 25.15 13.81 1.27
N ALA A 353 24.66 14.44 2.33
CA ALA A 353 24.11 15.79 2.29
C ALA A 353 25.18 16.83 1.86
N LEU A 354 26.41 16.72 2.37
CA LEU A 354 27.54 17.56 1.96
C LEU A 354 27.92 17.34 0.49
N GLN A 355 27.91 16.10 0.00
CA GLN A 355 28.18 15.80 -1.40
C GLN A 355 27.13 16.44 -2.32
N ILE A 356 25.84 16.32 -1.98
CA ILE A 356 24.74 16.99 -2.70
C ILE A 356 24.92 18.52 -2.70
N TRP A 357 25.39 19.08 -1.58
CA TRP A 357 25.62 20.52 -1.43
C TRP A 357 26.77 21.05 -2.29
N HIS A 358 27.92 20.37 -2.28
CA HIS A 358 29.14 20.83 -2.96
C HIS A 358 29.19 20.45 -4.44
N ASP A 359 28.73 19.25 -4.79
CA ASP A 359 28.73 18.76 -6.17
C ASP A 359 27.38 19.03 -6.83
N ARG A 360 27.37 19.93 -7.82
CA ARG A 360 26.16 20.29 -8.58
C ARG A 360 25.67 19.17 -9.50
N THR A 361 26.55 18.23 -9.85
CA THR A 361 26.24 17.10 -10.75
C THR A 361 25.69 15.89 -9.99
N TYR A 362 25.98 15.78 -8.69
CA TYR A 362 25.50 14.69 -7.85
C TYR A 362 24.03 14.89 -7.45
N ARG A 363 23.10 14.32 -8.23
CA ARG A 363 21.64 14.39 -8.00
C ARG A 363 21.00 12.99 -7.95
N PRO A 364 21.34 12.17 -6.94
CA PRO A 364 20.77 10.83 -6.83
C PRO A 364 19.27 10.90 -6.51
N ILE A 365 18.51 9.97 -7.08
CA ILE A 365 17.14 9.65 -6.62
C ILE A 365 17.23 8.60 -5.49
N TYR A 366 18.22 7.71 -5.60
CA TYR A 366 18.54 6.67 -4.64
C TYR A 366 20.06 6.60 -4.48
N VAL A 367 20.55 6.52 -3.25
CA VAL A 367 21.99 6.47 -2.94
C VAL A 367 22.38 5.01 -2.75
N VAL A 368 22.98 4.41 -3.78
CA VAL A 368 23.39 2.99 -3.76
C VAL A 368 24.61 2.77 -2.85
N GLU A 369 25.61 3.64 -2.96
CA GLU A 369 26.85 3.51 -2.21
C GLU A 369 26.84 4.43 -0.99
N GLY A 370 27.14 3.86 0.19
CA GLY A 370 27.26 4.60 1.45
C GLY A 370 25.99 4.73 2.29
N ALA A 371 24.79 4.60 1.70
CA ALA A 371 23.53 4.64 2.46
C ALA A 371 22.54 3.52 2.10
N ASP A 372 22.43 3.14 0.81
CA ASP A 372 21.40 2.23 0.29
C ASP A 372 19.97 2.70 0.64
N LEU A 373 19.69 3.99 0.39
CA LEU A 373 18.44 4.66 0.80
C LEU A 373 17.95 5.68 -0.25
N PRO A 374 16.63 5.96 -0.30
CA PRO A 374 16.08 7.06 -1.08
C PRO A 374 16.62 8.42 -0.64
N ALA A 375 16.86 9.32 -1.60
CA ALA A 375 17.65 10.54 -1.35
C ALA A 375 16.92 11.69 -0.65
N LEU A 376 15.60 11.58 -0.36
CA LEU A 376 14.78 12.69 0.13
C LEU A 376 15.34 13.35 1.40
N LEU A 377 15.74 12.55 2.40
CA LEU A 377 16.30 13.11 3.64
C LEU A 377 17.59 13.90 3.34
N PHE A 378 18.46 13.39 2.48
CA PHE A 378 19.75 14.02 2.17
C PHE A 378 19.55 15.37 1.47
N TYR A 379 18.55 15.49 0.60
CA TYR A 379 18.19 16.78 -0.01
C TYR A 379 17.69 17.80 1.02
N LEU A 380 16.91 17.35 2.02
CA LEU A 380 16.44 18.23 3.09
C LEU A 380 17.60 18.63 4.04
N MET A 381 18.55 17.73 4.26
CA MET A 381 19.75 17.98 5.08
C MET A 381 20.78 18.88 4.39
N ALA A 382 20.96 18.76 3.08
CA ALA A 382 22.00 19.46 2.32
C ALA A 382 22.06 20.98 2.59
N PRO A 383 20.95 21.76 2.52
CA PRO A 383 21.01 23.18 2.84
C PRO A 383 21.28 23.46 4.31
N VAL A 384 20.83 22.59 5.23
CA VAL A 384 21.06 22.77 6.67
C VAL A 384 22.54 22.59 6.99
N VAL A 385 23.10 21.45 6.57
CA VAL A 385 24.51 21.12 6.81
C VAL A 385 25.44 22.05 6.04
N GLY A 386 25.07 22.39 4.80
CA GLY A 386 25.86 23.26 3.92
C GLY A 386 25.90 24.72 4.36
N LEU A 387 24.83 25.26 4.95
CA LEU A 387 24.77 26.65 5.41
C LEU A 387 25.21 26.82 6.87
N LEU A 388 24.90 25.85 7.73
CA LEU A 388 25.10 25.97 9.18
C LEU A 388 26.33 25.21 9.68
N GLY A 389 27.03 24.49 8.80
CA GLY A 389 28.23 23.71 9.11
C GLY A 389 27.94 22.23 9.36
N ALA A 390 28.98 21.41 9.24
CA ALA A 390 28.95 19.95 9.40
C ALA A 390 29.03 19.52 10.87
N GLU A 391 28.07 19.99 11.67
CA GLU A 391 27.94 19.69 13.10
C GLU A 391 26.92 18.58 13.37
N ILE A 392 26.97 17.96 14.56
CA ILE A 392 26.05 16.88 14.94
C ILE A 392 24.60 17.37 14.95
N TRP A 393 24.33 18.52 15.55
CA TRP A 393 22.98 19.10 15.59
C TRP A 393 22.44 19.43 14.19
N SER A 394 23.29 19.88 13.26
CA SER A 394 22.83 20.29 11.91
C SER A 394 22.40 19.08 11.09
N VAL A 395 23.12 17.95 11.24
CA VAL A 395 22.76 16.65 10.66
C VAL A 395 21.43 16.12 11.23
N ARG A 396 21.18 16.31 12.54
CA ARG A 396 19.96 15.83 13.22
C ARG A 396 18.75 16.74 13.08
N LEU A 397 18.94 18.01 12.73
CA LEU A 397 17.89 19.03 12.77
C LEU A 397 16.66 18.67 11.93
N VAL A 398 16.88 18.17 10.72
CA VAL A 398 15.78 17.81 9.80
C VAL A 398 14.87 16.74 10.40
N SER A 399 15.46 15.67 10.93
CA SER A 399 14.70 14.61 11.61
C SER A 399 14.00 15.14 12.86
N ALA A 400 14.66 15.99 13.65
CA ALA A 400 14.08 16.56 14.87
C ALA A 400 12.84 17.42 14.55
N VAL A 401 12.93 18.26 13.52
CA VAL A 401 11.80 19.07 13.05
C VAL A 401 10.70 18.20 12.45
N ALA A 402 11.04 17.21 11.62
CA ALA A 402 10.06 16.28 11.05
C ALA A 402 9.29 15.54 12.14
N GLY A 403 9.99 15.03 13.16
CA GLY A 403 9.35 14.38 14.30
C GLY A 403 8.47 15.30 15.14
N ALA A 404 8.83 16.59 15.25
CA ALA A 404 8.02 17.59 15.93
C ALA A 404 6.72 17.93 15.16
N LEU A 405 6.74 17.82 13.83
CA LEU A 405 5.56 18.01 12.97
C LEU A 405 4.62 16.81 12.97
N THR A 406 5.11 15.60 13.26
CA THR A 406 4.29 14.37 13.25
C THR A 406 3.04 14.44 14.15
N PRO A 407 3.09 14.95 15.41
CA PRO A 407 1.90 15.21 16.21
C PRO A 407 0.84 16.08 15.53
N LEU A 408 1.25 17.11 14.77
CA LEU A 408 0.32 17.98 14.04
C LEU A 408 -0.33 17.24 12.89
N ALA A 409 0.45 16.47 12.13
CA ALA A 409 -0.07 15.62 11.06
C ALA A 409 -1.07 14.59 11.61
N LEU A 410 -0.77 13.97 12.76
CA LEU A 410 -1.68 13.06 13.45
C LEU A 410 -2.97 13.78 13.88
N ALA A 411 -2.87 14.93 14.55
CA ALA A 411 -4.06 15.68 14.96
C ALA A 411 -4.95 16.02 13.76
N TRP A 412 -4.33 16.46 12.66
CA TRP A 412 -5.04 16.82 11.45
C TRP A 412 -5.69 15.60 10.78
N ALA A 413 -4.97 14.49 10.63
CA ALA A 413 -5.50 13.27 10.04
C ALA A 413 -6.61 12.64 10.90
N ALA A 414 -6.45 12.68 12.23
CA ALA A 414 -7.35 12.02 13.17
C ALA A 414 -8.56 12.87 13.57
N ALA A 415 -8.52 14.20 13.50
CA ALA A 415 -9.64 15.06 13.92
C ALA A 415 -11.01 14.72 13.31
N PRO A 416 -11.14 14.36 12.02
CA PRO A 416 -12.42 13.94 11.44
C PRO A 416 -12.93 12.60 11.97
N ILE A 417 -12.05 11.80 12.58
CA ILE A 417 -12.34 10.46 13.08
C ILE A 417 -12.59 10.53 14.59
N LEU A 418 -11.68 11.16 15.34
CA LEU A 418 -11.63 11.17 16.81
C LEU A 418 -12.31 12.39 17.46
N GLY A 419 -12.74 13.36 16.65
CA GLY A 419 -13.11 14.69 17.13
C GLY A 419 -11.88 15.51 17.59
N ARG A 420 -12.09 16.80 17.86
CA ARG A 420 -10.99 17.74 18.20
C ARG A 420 -10.23 17.33 19.47
N ARG A 421 -10.95 16.90 20.52
CA ARG A 421 -10.35 16.50 21.80
C ARG A 421 -9.54 15.22 21.66
N GLY A 422 -10.11 14.17 21.04
CA GLY A 422 -9.41 12.92 20.80
C GLY A 422 -8.15 13.11 19.94
N ALA A 423 -8.22 13.98 18.92
CA ALA A 423 -7.06 14.34 18.11
C ALA A 423 -5.96 15.09 18.90
N LEU A 424 -6.35 16.02 19.77
CA LEU A 424 -5.40 16.71 20.67
C LEU A 424 -4.75 15.72 21.64
N THR A 425 -5.52 14.81 22.24
CA THR A 425 -4.98 13.79 23.13
C THR A 425 -4.00 12.88 22.39
N ALA A 426 -4.35 12.42 21.19
CA ALA A 426 -3.47 11.58 20.37
C ALA A 426 -2.17 12.31 19.99
N ALA A 427 -2.26 13.57 19.59
CA ALA A 427 -1.09 14.40 19.29
C ALA A 427 -0.23 14.67 20.53
N ALA A 428 -0.85 14.97 21.67
CA ALA A 428 -0.16 15.15 22.93
C ALA A 428 0.59 13.87 23.33
N LEU A 429 -0.04 12.70 23.22
CA LEU A 429 0.59 11.40 23.48
C LEU A 429 1.78 11.13 22.53
N LEU A 430 1.65 11.47 21.25
CA LEU A 430 2.74 11.28 20.29
C LEU A 430 3.91 12.26 20.50
N ALA A 431 3.63 13.48 20.95
CA ALA A 431 4.64 14.53 21.12
C ALA A 431 5.80 14.13 22.06
N TRP A 432 5.51 13.31 23.07
CA TRP A 432 6.44 12.82 24.10
C TRP A 432 6.57 11.30 24.13
N ALA A 433 5.98 10.57 23.19
CA ALA A 433 6.11 9.12 23.11
C ALA A 433 7.59 8.74 22.97
N SER A 434 8.11 7.92 23.90
CA SER A 434 9.54 7.58 24.01
C SER A 434 10.15 7.13 22.67
N TRP A 435 9.47 6.27 21.92
CA TRP A 435 9.96 5.80 20.61
C TRP A 435 9.98 6.91 19.56
N SER A 436 8.88 7.67 19.40
CA SER A 436 8.82 8.78 18.45
C SER A 436 9.87 9.84 18.76
N LEU A 437 10.01 10.20 20.03
CA LEU A 437 11.00 11.17 20.48
C LEU A 437 12.42 10.68 20.16
N SER A 438 12.79 9.48 20.62
CA SER A 438 14.15 8.95 20.46
C SER A 438 14.53 8.81 18.98
N MET A 439 13.64 8.22 18.16
CA MET A 439 13.92 8.00 16.74
C MET A 439 14.05 9.31 15.96
N SER A 440 13.24 10.31 16.28
CA SER A 440 13.29 11.60 15.60
C SER A 440 14.50 12.47 15.96
N ARG A 441 15.23 12.11 17.01
CA ARG A 441 16.48 12.80 17.37
C ARG A 441 17.71 12.19 16.69
N TRP A 442 17.54 11.05 16.01
CA TRP A 442 18.54 10.50 15.10
C TRP A 442 18.29 10.99 13.67
N ALA A 443 19.36 11.20 12.91
CA ALA A 443 19.29 11.63 11.52
C ALA A 443 18.88 10.49 10.55
N PHE A 444 17.76 9.80 10.81
CA PHE A 444 17.30 8.66 10.02
C PHE A 444 16.09 8.98 9.12
N PRO A 445 16.07 8.49 7.85
CA PRO A 445 14.96 8.75 6.93
C PRO A 445 13.61 8.25 7.42
N ALA A 446 13.58 7.18 8.21
CA ALA A 446 12.37 6.59 8.79
C ALA A 446 11.53 7.59 9.62
N THR A 447 12.14 8.70 10.07
CA THR A 447 11.41 9.78 10.74
C THR A 447 10.42 10.49 9.80
N LEU A 448 10.79 10.66 8.52
CA LEU A 448 9.93 11.27 7.51
C LEU A 448 8.70 10.41 7.20
N ASP A 449 8.86 9.08 7.22
CA ASP A 449 7.79 8.13 6.87
C ASP A 449 6.54 8.36 7.72
N HIS A 450 6.69 8.62 9.01
CA HIS A 450 5.58 8.86 9.92
C HIS A 450 4.82 10.14 9.54
N LEU A 451 5.54 11.24 9.33
CA LEU A 451 4.97 12.52 8.95
C LEU A 451 4.25 12.44 7.60
N LEU A 452 4.93 11.89 6.59
CA LEU A 452 4.43 11.79 5.23
C LEU A 452 3.25 10.82 5.12
N THR A 453 3.34 9.64 5.76
CA THR A 453 2.26 8.65 5.75
C THR A 453 1.01 9.17 6.44
N LEU A 454 1.13 9.79 7.62
CA LEU A 454 -0.03 10.36 8.32
C LEU A 454 -0.67 11.48 7.50
N THR A 455 0.14 12.31 6.85
CA THR A 455 -0.35 13.37 5.95
C THR A 455 -1.06 12.76 4.74
N ALA A 456 -0.47 11.76 4.08
CA ALA A 456 -1.07 11.09 2.92
C ALA A 456 -2.39 10.41 3.28
N VAL A 457 -2.43 9.64 4.38
CA VAL A 457 -3.66 9.01 4.88
C VAL A 457 -4.71 10.05 5.22
N GLY A 458 -4.32 11.15 5.87
CA GLY A 458 -5.23 12.26 6.18
C GLY A 458 -5.82 12.91 4.91
N VAL A 459 -5.02 13.08 3.86
CA VAL A 459 -5.48 13.56 2.54
C VAL A 459 -6.48 12.57 1.94
N VAL A 460 -6.11 11.30 1.80
CA VAL A 460 -6.97 10.26 1.21
C VAL A 460 -8.30 10.16 1.93
N TRP A 461 -8.29 10.14 3.25
CA TRP A 461 -9.51 10.07 4.07
C TRP A 461 -10.42 11.28 3.86
N ARG A 462 -9.87 12.49 3.92
CA ARG A 462 -10.64 13.74 3.79
C ARG A 462 -11.20 13.93 2.38
N VAL A 463 -10.45 13.52 1.35
CA VAL A 463 -10.92 13.53 -0.04
C VAL A 463 -12.05 12.51 -0.22
N GLY A 464 -11.87 11.26 0.24
CA GLY A 464 -12.90 10.23 0.13
C GLY A 464 -14.22 10.62 0.82
N ARG A 465 -14.15 11.25 2.00
CA ARG A 465 -15.34 11.71 2.72
C ARG A 465 -16.10 12.81 1.97
N ARG A 466 -15.39 13.76 1.35
CA ARG A 466 -16.03 14.83 0.55
C ARG A 466 -16.79 14.25 -0.66
N THR A 467 -16.23 13.23 -1.31
CA THR A 467 -16.88 12.57 -2.45
C THR A 467 -18.17 11.87 -2.05
N GLU A 468 -18.16 11.15 -0.92
CA GLU A 468 -19.37 10.50 -0.38
C GLU A 468 -20.43 11.52 0.06
N GLU A 469 -20.03 12.60 0.73
CA GLU A 469 -20.95 13.68 1.13
C GLU A 469 -21.60 14.35 -0.09
N GLN A 470 -20.82 14.65 -1.13
CA GLN A 470 -21.35 15.22 -2.37
C GLN A 470 -22.30 14.25 -3.08
N LYS A 471 -21.99 12.95 -3.09
CA LYS A 471 -22.86 11.92 -3.68
C LYS A 471 -24.18 11.80 -2.93
N ASN A 472 -24.13 11.76 -1.60
CA ASN A 472 -25.33 11.72 -0.77
C ASN A 472 -26.17 12.98 -0.93
N ARG A 473 -25.56 14.17 -0.90
CA ARG A 473 -26.28 15.43 -1.15
C ARG A 473 -26.97 15.46 -2.51
N ARG A 474 -26.30 15.03 -3.57
CA ARG A 474 -26.92 14.93 -4.91
C ARG A 474 -28.10 13.95 -4.94
N THR A 475 -27.99 12.84 -4.21
CA THR A 475 -29.05 11.83 -4.14
C THR A 475 -30.23 12.33 -3.30
N GLU A 476 -29.98 13.05 -2.20
CA GLU A 476 -31.00 13.70 -1.38
C GLU A 476 -31.67 14.86 -2.12
N GLU A 477 -30.91 15.72 -2.82
CA GLU A 477 -31.46 16.80 -3.65
C GLU A 477 -32.31 16.24 -4.80
N GLN A 478 -31.86 15.19 -5.49
CA GLN A 478 -32.66 14.55 -6.54
C GLN A 478 -33.89 13.83 -5.98
N GLY A 479 -33.77 13.19 -4.81
CA GLY A 479 -34.87 12.52 -4.13
C GLY A 479 -35.95 13.51 -3.67
N ASN A 480 -35.55 14.61 -3.02
CA ASN A 480 -36.46 15.67 -2.56
C ASN A 480 -37.11 16.42 -3.73
N ARG A 481 -36.36 16.74 -4.79
CA ARG A 481 -36.90 17.41 -5.98
C ARG A 481 -37.92 16.54 -6.70
N GLY A 482 -37.67 15.24 -6.81
CA GLY A 482 -38.63 14.27 -7.36
C GLY A 482 -39.88 14.09 -6.50
N THR A 483 -39.77 14.15 -5.17
CA THR A 483 -40.94 14.07 -4.27
C THR A 483 -41.73 15.37 -4.22
N GLU A 484 -41.08 16.53 -4.28
CA GLU A 484 -41.75 17.84 -4.36
C GLU A 484 -42.46 18.05 -5.70
N GLU A 485 -41.85 17.69 -6.83
CA GLU A 485 -42.50 17.76 -8.15
C GLU A 485 -43.71 16.82 -8.24
N GLN A 486 -43.61 15.62 -7.67
CA GLN A 486 -44.70 14.64 -7.67
C GLN A 486 -45.84 15.04 -6.70
N LYS A 487 -45.51 15.69 -5.58
CA LYS A 487 -46.49 16.25 -4.64
C LYS A 487 -47.18 17.48 -5.22
N ASN A 488 -46.44 18.40 -5.85
CA ASN A 488 -47.03 19.57 -6.52
C ASN A 488 -47.93 19.14 -7.69
N ARG A 489 -47.49 18.20 -8.54
CA ARG A 489 -48.36 17.64 -9.61
C ARG A 489 -49.62 16.99 -9.08
N ARG A 490 -49.55 16.22 -7.99
CA ARG A 490 -50.75 15.62 -7.37
C ARG A 490 -51.67 16.66 -6.76
N THR A 491 -51.13 17.75 -6.22
CA THR A 491 -51.92 18.82 -5.61
C THR A 491 -52.59 19.70 -6.69
N GLU A 492 -51.91 19.93 -7.81
CA GLU A 492 -52.48 20.60 -9.00
C GLU A 492 -53.52 19.72 -9.72
N GLU A 493 -53.27 18.41 -9.88
CA GLU A 493 -54.24 17.49 -10.50
C GLU A 493 -55.47 17.26 -9.62
N GLN A 494 -55.34 17.25 -8.28
CA GLN A 494 -56.49 17.16 -7.38
C GLN A 494 -57.25 18.49 -7.25
N GLY A 495 -56.54 19.63 -7.32
CA GLY A 495 -57.16 20.97 -7.33
C GLY A 495 -57.94 21.26 -8.63
N ASN A 496 -57.45 20.83 -9.79
CA ASN A 496 -58.16 21.01 -11.06
C ASN A 496 -59.28 19.98 -11.29
N ARG A 497 -59.14 18.72 -10.85
CA ARG A 497 -60.24 17.74 -10.95
C ARG A 497 -61.40 18.00 -9.98
N GLY A 498 -61.12 18.54 -8.79
CA GLY A 498 -62.16 18.82 -7.79
C GLY A 498 -63.07 20.01 -8.13
N THR A 499 -62.68 20.85 -9.10
CA THR A 499 -63.41 22.09 -9.41
C THR A 499 -64.06 22.09 -10.80
N GLU A 500 -63.68 21.17 -11.70
CA GLU A 500 -64.29 21.05 -13.04
C GLU A 500 -65.40 19.97 -13.11
N GLU A 501 -65.38 18.94 -12.25
CA GLU A 501 -66.36 17.83 -12.33
C GLU A 501 -67.68 18.06 -11.56
N GLN A 502 -67.83 19.18 -10.83
CA GLN A 502 -69.05 19.46 -10.07
C GLN A 502 -69.89 20.65 -10.57
N GLN A 503 -69.59 21.21 -11.75
CA GLN A 503 -70.40 22.29 -12.34
C GLN A 503 -70.96 22.03 -13.75
N ASN A 504 -70.70 20.88 -14.38
CA ASN A 504 -71.18 20.64 -15.75
C ASN A 504 -72.33 19.63 -15.91
N SER A 505 -73.08 19.36 -14.84
CA SER A 505 -74.32 18.57 -14.94
C SER A 505 -75.45 19.08 -14.04
N ARG A 506 -76.01 20.25 -14.39
CA ARG A 506 -77.46 20.51 -14.35
C ARG A 506 -77.81 21.85 -14.96
N THR A 507 -78.40 21.75 -16.15
CA THR A 507 -79.45 22.62 -16.70
C THR A 507 -79.01 23.99 -17.20
N ALA A 508 -78.61 24.02 -18.47
CA ALA A 508 -78.81 25.16 -19.34
C ALA A 508 -80.31 25.28 -19.65
N GLU A 509 -81.05 26.02 -18.82
CA GLU A 509 -82.27 26.70 -19.24
C GLU A 509 -82.62 27.84 -18.27
N GLN A 510 -82.91 29.00 -18.86
CA GLN A 510 -83.52 30.21 -18.31
C GLN A 510 -82.70 31.19 -17.43
N GLN A 511 -82.29 32.27 -18.10
CA GLN A 511 -82.57 33.68 -17.76
C GLN A 511 -82.27 34.23 -16.33
N ASN A 512 -81.21 35.04 -16.30
CA ASN A 512 -81.22 36.48 -15.97
C ASN A 512 -81.29 36.97 -14.50
N SER A 513 -80.65 38.13 -14.29
CA SER A 513 -80.66 39.04 -13.11
C SER A 513 -79.68 38.69 -11.96
N ARG A 514 -78.58 39.44 -11.76
CA ARG A 514 -78.40 40.77 -11.12
C ARG A 514 -78.02 40.66 -9.63
N THR A 515 -76.78 41.11 -9.35
CA THR A 515 -76.34 41.87 -8.16
C THR A 515 -76.13 41.11 -6.82
N ALA A 516 -75.07 41.54 -6.11
CA ALA A 516 -74.55 41.15 -4.77
C ALA A 516 -73.55 39.97 -4.80
N GLU A 517 -72.31 40.00 -4.27
CA GLU A 517 -71.50 40.91 -3.43
C GLU A 517 -70.03 40.42 -3.62
N GLN A 518 -69.10 41.20 -4.20
CA GLN A 518 -68.12 42.07 -3.53
C GLN A 518 -67.83 41.80 -2.03
N GLN A 519 -66.52 41.66 -1.73
CA GLN A 519 -65.84 41.73 -0.41
C GLN A 519 -65.67 40.43 0.41
N ASN A 520 -64.63 39.65 0.05
CA ASN A 520 -63.57 39.11 0.94
C ASN A 520 -62.88 37.95 0.22
N SER A 521 -61.70 38.13 -0.38
CA SER A 521 -60.47 37.54 0.19
C SER A 521 -59.19 37.93 -0.59
N ARG A 522 -59.16 39.10 -1.25
CA ARG A 522 -58.06 39.53 -2.14
C ARG A 522 -56.85 40.22 -1.46
N THR A 523 -56.61 40.06 -0.16
CA THR A 523 -55.61 40.91 0.53
C THR A 523 -54.55 40.21 1.39
N ALA A 524 -54.43 38.87 1.42
CA ALA A 524 -53.46 38.22 2.34
C ALA A 524 -52.23 37.55 1.70
N GLU A 525 -52.25 37.12 0.44
CA GLU A 525 -51.17 36.26 -0.10
C GLU A 525 -50.17 36.91 -1.06
N GLN A 526 -50.37 38.18 -1.47
CA GLN A 526 -49.53 38.80 -2.49
C GLN A 526 -48.36 39.66 -1.99
N GLN A 527 -48.16 39.82 -0.67
CA GLN A 527 -47.13 40.72 -0.13
C GLN A 527 -45.88 40.07 0.49
N ASN A 528 -45.86 38.77 0.80
CA ASN A 528 -44.71 38.16 1.50
C ASN A 528 -43.69 37.40 0.61
N SER A 529 -43.98 37.20 -0.68
CA SER A 529 -43.09 36.43 -1.58
C SER A 529 -42.26 37.27 -2.56
N ARG A 530 -42.57 38.57 -2.76
CA ARG A 530 -41.90 39.39 -3.78
C ARG A 530 -40.69 40.21 -3.31
N THR A 531 -40.36 40.23 -2.02
CA THR A 531 -39.31 41.15 -1.51
C THR A 531 -37.98 40.45 -1.12
N ALA A 532 -37.94 39.13 -0.95
CA ALA A 532 -36.72 38.43 -0.51
C ALA A 532 -35.88 37.79 -1.66
N GLU A 533 -36.48 37.40 -2.78
CA GLU A 533 -35.77 36.68 -3.85
C GLU A 533 -35.09 37.60 -4.90
N GLN A 534 -35.46 38.88 -4.97
CA GLN A 534 -34.92 39.79 -6.00
C GLN A 534 -33.63 40.53 -5.63
N GLN A 535 -33.18 40.49 -4.37
CA GLN A 535 -31.95 41.20 -3.96
C GLN A 535 -30.68 40.35 -3.92
N ASN A 536 -30.76 39.01 -3.77
CA ASN A 536 -29.56 38.17 -3.65
C ASN A 536 -29.08 37.55 -4.98
N SER A 537 -29.88 37.62 -6.05
CA SER A 537 -29.57 37.02 -7.35
C SER A 537 -28.87 37.98 -8.33
N ARG A 538 -29.06 39.30 -8.21
CA ARG A 538 -28.55 40.27 -9.20
C ARG A 538 -27.10 40.73 -9.03
N THR A 539 -26.44 40.45 -7.91
CA THR A 539 -25.07 40.97 -7.67
C THR A 539 -23.97 39.91 -7.85
N ALA A 540 -24.28 38.61 -7.79
CA ALA A 540 -23.26 37.55 -7.89
C ALA A 540 -23.06 36.98 -9.32
N GLU A 541 -24.09 36.97 -10.16
CA GLU A 541 -23.99 36.36 -11.52
C GLU A 541 -23.37 37.29 -12.58
N GLN A 542 -23.34 38.61 -12.35
CA GLN A 542 -22.80 39.57 -13.34
C GLN A 542 -21.28 39.78 -13.27
N GLN A 543 -20.60 39.38 -12.19
CA GLN A 543 -19.14 39.54 -12.07
C GLN A 543 -18.33 38.32 -12.52
N ASN A 544 -18.89 37.10 -12.45
CA ASN A 544 -18.15 35.88 -12.82
C ASN A 544 -18.26 35.49 -14.30
N SER A 545 -19.23 36.05 -15.04
CA SER A 545 -19.46 35.73 -16.46
C SER A 545 -18.61 36.58 -17.42
N ARG A 546 -18.28 37.84 -17.09
CA ARG A 546 -17.55 38.74 -18.01
C ARG A 546 -16.04 38.52 -18.10
N THR A 547 -15.42 37.78 -17.16
CA THR A 547 -13.95 37.60 -17.16
C THR A 547 -13.51 36.26 -17.77
N ALA A 548 -14.40 35.27 -17.85
CA ALA A 548 -14.07 33.93 -18.35
C ALA A 548 -14.27 33.75 -19.87
N GLU A 549 -15.22 34.46 -20.50
CA GLU A 549 -15.49 34.31 -21.94
C GLU A 549 -14.53 35.08 -22.85
N GLN A 550 -13.81 36.08 -22.34
CA GLN A 550 -12.88 36.88 -23.15
C GLN A 550 -11.47 36.27 -23.30
N GLN A 551 -11.09 35.27 -22.50
CA GLN A 551 -9.77 34.63 -22.61
C GLN A 551 -9.76 33.36 -23.44
N ASN A 552 -10.88 32.63 -23.53
CA ASN A 552 -10.93 31.34 -24.24
C ASN A 552 -11.19 31.45 -25.75
N SER A 553 -11.60 32.62 -26.26
CA SER A 553 -11.93 32.84 -27.66
C SER A 553 -10.76 33.34 -28.52
N ARG A 554 -9.61 33.74 -27.94
CA ARG A 554 -8.46 34.24 -28.71
C ARG A 554 -7.37 33.21 -29.02
N THR A 555 -7.46 31.98 -28.51
CA THR A 555 -6.38 30.97 -28.67
C THR A 555 -6.77 29.78 -29.56
N ALA A 556 -8.06 29.60 -29.89
CA ALA A 556 -8.54 28.41 -30.60
C ALA A 556 -8.75 28.57 -32.11
N GLU A 557 -8.77 29.78 -32.66
CA GLU A 557 -9.06 30.01 -34.10
C GLU A 557 -7.85 30.27 -35.00
N GLN A 558 -6.61 30.20 -34.48
CA GLN A 558 -5.40 30.43 -35.28
C GLN A 558 -4.60 29.19 -35.69
N GLN A 559 -5.05 27.96 -35.37
CA GLN A 559 -4.23 26.76 -35.57
C GLN A 559 -4.80 25.66 -36.47
N ASN A 560 -5.92 25.84 -37.17
CA ASN A 560 -6.47 24.76 -38.01
C ASN A 560 -6.78 25.09 -39.48
N SER A 561 -6.09 26.07 -40.06
CA SER A 561 -6.12 26.32 -41.51
C SER A 561 -4.71 26.56 -42.08
N ARG A 562 -4.00 25.45 -42.30
CA ARG A 562 -2.76 25.21 -43.07
C ARG A 562 -2.34 23.78 -42.67
N THR A 563 -2.40 22.73 -43.48
CA THR A 563 -2.15 22.62 -44.91
C THR A 563 -2.71 21.26 -45.38
N ALA A 564 -3.49 21.27 -46.45
CA ALA A 564 -3.72 20.11 -47.31
C ALA A 564 -3.59 20.61 -48.75
N GLU A 565 -2.34 20.63 -49.22
CA GLU A 565 -1.89 20.32 -50.57
C GLU A 565 -0.43 19.83 -50.46
#